data_AF-A0A952AZX6-F1
#
_entry.id   AF-A0A952AZX6-F1
#
_cell.length_a   1.000
_cell.length_b   1.000
_cell.length_c   1.000
_cell.angle_alpha   90.00
_cell.angle_beta   90.00
_cell.angle_gamma   90.00
#
_symmetry.space_group_name_H-M   'P 1'
#
loop_
_entity.id
_entity.type
_entity.pdbx_description
1 polymer ?
#
loop_
_entity_poly.entity_id
_entity_poly.type
_entity_poly.pdbx_seq_one_letter_code
_entity_poly.pdbx_strand_id
1 'polypeptide(L)'
;MNSEQLEKYSSAITLSDMEIFVFPELMYSLVLANIMSPIIWEWRQQDCFKKLEGKSSYRKLMRLRQFIMDEIDFNLDLETWGLTSKAKELERFEKFLSSEDIAKSNALFGYQGDKYYFDVDIRRHFGLDKYDSDVIPYWKTETVEAMDAFRLKEGYNSAAGECVSLAALYAAAAFIVCQIPLEDIYMILTPLHSQNFLDMQDGILTNNRRLVTKTMWFNGTAISNKAQRALRNENVTILAHSSGYVHCLYKDATIGKKLHQDFSKKLDSYLSAELSLSVFANFLRSNHNYQKFFQVCRECHRQPQFLKAEVLFHYEHGSNYRVADKTFDKLLAEISDEDFVRYQLPGRIRCDELNYFIEQQKPDIRSTEGKAALRKFIEPIIPEAQRFLDELADFMHIKAKLPTSDKNYLPTEPIEISVKQSREQIIDSLQQMRQNNPTVDLAFYSYRDMESCKWEPFVKAAMERNPASIKIAEVMSLEEIYPWLEQMNNDSIYDGKRLAQPDEVVNYKTGDGLEKAFMLANIISERNPEQDIEIIADKKQVILKGQNEYRFKSSKNFEKRISICSDGKTTVSD
;
A
#
# COMPACT_ATOMS: atom_id res chain seq x y z
N MET A 1 -27.49 -14.89 -4.58
CA MET A 1 -26.46 -14.27 -5.44
C MET A 1 -26.18 -15.24 -6.57
N ASN A 2 -25.84 -14.78 -7.77
CA ASN A 2 -25.31 -15.69 -8.79
C ASN A 2 -23.84 -16.05 -8.46
N SER A 3 -23.24 -16.97 -9.23
CA SER A 3 -21.87 -17.44 -8.97
C SER A 3 -20.83 -16.32 -9.03
N GLU A 4 -20.94 -15.39 -9.98
CA GLU A 4 -19.99 -14.28 -10.14
C GLU A 4 -20.08 -13.26 -8.98
N GLN A 5 -21.29 -12.94 -8.55
CA GLN A 5 -21.53 -12.13 -7.35
C GLN A 5 -20.98 -12.83 -6.12
N LEU A 6 -21.29 -14.11 -5.93
CA LEU A 6 -20.77 -14.85 -4.78
C LEU A 6 -19.24 -14.82 -4.74
N GLU A 7 -18.58 -14.94 -5.89
CA GLU A 7 -17.13 -14.83 -6.02
C GLU A 7 -16.59 -13.45 -5.64
N LYS A 8 -17.18 -12.37 -6.16
CA LYS A 8 -16.80 -10.99 -5.79
C LYS A 8 -17.01 -10.69 -4.31
N TYR A 9 -18.16 -11.08 -3.76
CA TYR A 9 -18.52 -10.78 -2.38
C TYR A 9 -17.74 -11.61 -1.37
N SER A 10 -17.42 -12.87 -1.68
CA SER A 10 -16.51 -13.67 -0.85
C SER A 10 -15.09 -13.10 -0.90
N SER A 11 -14.68 -12.53 -2.05
CA SER A 11 -13.38 -11.86 -2.20
C SER A 11 -13.26 -10.60 -1.34
N ALA A 12 -14.40 -9.95 -1.02
CA ALA A 12 -14.42 -8.89 -0.03
C ALA A 12 -14.11 -9.36 1.40
N ILE A 13 -14.21 -10.66 1.71
CA ILE A 13 -13.89 -11.20 3.03
C ILE A 13 -12.39 -11.46 3.19
N THR A 14 -11.74 -11.92 2.12
CA THR A 14 -10.33 -12.38 2.10
C THR A 14 -9.34 -11.36 1.58
N LEU A 15 -9.76 -10.48 0.66
CA LEU A 15 -9.02 -9.30 0.20
C LEU A 15 -7.59 -9.59 -0.29
N SER A 16 -7.33 -10.73 -0.92
CA SER A 16 -6.02 -10.98 -1.51
C SER A 16 -5.64 -9.99 -2.60
N ASP A 17 -4.35 -9.83 -2.85
CA ASP A 17 -3.83 -8.92 -3.88
C ASP A 17 -4.45 -9.20 -5.26
N MET A 18 -4.63 -10.48 -5.60
CA MET A 18 -5.32 -10.89 -6.82
C MET A 18 -6.79 -10.48 -6.81
N GLU A 19 -7.49 -10.66 -5.70
CA GLU A 19 -8.89 -10.26 -5.56
C GLU A 19 -9.08 -8.75 -5.70
N ILE A 20 -8.19 -7.95 -5.12
CA ILE A 20 -8.21 -6.49 -5.24
C ILE A 20 -7.88 -6.06 -6.68
N PHE A 21 -6.97 -6.75 -7.34
CA PHE A 21 -6.67 -6.52 -8.75
C PHE A 21 -7.89 -6.83 -9.65
N VAL A 22 -8.50 -8.01 -9.48
CA VAL A 22 -9.66 -8.43 -10.28
C VAL A 22 -10.88 -7.55 -9.96
N PHE A 23 -11.10 -7.18 -8.70
CA PHE A 23 -12.25 -6.42 -8.23
C PHE A 23 -11.79 -5.07 -7.63
N PRO A 24 -11.55 -4.05 -8.45
CA PRO A 24 -10.95 -2.77 -8.02
C PRO A 24 -11.77 -2.02 -6.97
N GLU A 25 -13.07 -2.30 -6.83
CA GLU A 25 -13.88 -1.76 -5.73
C GLU A 25 -13.32 -2.15 -4.35
N LEU A 26 -12.75 -3.35 -4.22
CA LEU A 26 -12.28 -3.89 -2.95
C LEU A 26 -11.20 -3.03 -2.29
N MET A 27 -10.38 -2.33 -3.08
CA MET A 27 -9.38 -1.40 -2.54
C MET A 27 -10.06 -0.32 -1.69
N TYR A 28 -11.10 0.32 -2.21
CA TYR A 28 -11.79 1.38 -1.47
C TYR A 28 -12.76 0.82 -0.43
N SER A 29 -13.34 -0.37 -0.68
CA SER A 29 -14.11 -1.11 0.33
C SER A 29 -13.30 -1.37 1.60
N LEU A 30 -12.02 -1.72 1.46
CA LEU A 30 -11.12 -1.91 2.60
C LEU A 30 -10.86 -0.60 3.37
N VAL A 31 -10.72 0.54 2.67
CA VAL A 31 -10.62 1.85 3.34
C VAL A 31 -11.86 2.11 4.19
N LEU A 32 -13.06 1.90 3.63
CA LEU A 32 -14.31 2.09 4.36
C LEU A 32 -14.45 1.12 5.54
N ALA A 33 -14.06 -0.14 5.37
CA ALA A 33 -14.05 -1.12 6.46
C ALA A 33 -13.13 -0.67 7.61
N ASN A 34 -11.94 -0.16 7.29
CA ASN A 34 -11.03 0.42 8.27
C ASN A 34 -11.59 1.70 8.91
N ILE A 35 -12.36 2.52 8.17
CA ILE A 35 -13.05 3.69 8.73
C ILE A 35 -14.15 3.27 9.71
N MET A 36 -14.88 2.18 9.43
CA MET A 36 -15.92 1.64 10.31
C MET A 36 -15.33 0.89 11.53
N SER A 37 -14.08 0.44 11.46
CA SER A 37 -13.38 -0.21 12.57
C SER A 37 -13.20 0.71 13.77
N PRO A 38 -13.46 0.26 15.01
CA PRO A 38 -13.24 1.10 16.20
C PRO A 38 -11.75 1.39 16.46
N ILE A 39 -10.83 0.53 16.01
CA ILE A 39 -9.39 0.60 16.35
C ILE A 39 -8.78 1.98 16.01
N ILE A 40 -9.03 2.49 14.80
CA ILE A 40 -8.46 3.77 14.38
C ILE A 40 -9.11 4.94 15.14
N TRP A 41 -10.37 4.82 15.56
CA TRP A 41 -11.02 5.86 16.36
C TRP A 41 -10.44 5.95 17.77
N GLU A 42 -10.00 4.83 18.35
CA GLU A 42 -9.29 4.83 19.62
C GLU A 42 -7.97 5.60 19.54
N TRP A 43 -7.33 5.68 18.37
CA TRP A 43 -6.11 6.46 18.19
C TRP A 43 -6.34 7.95 18.45
N ARG A 44 -7.53 8.50 18.18
CA ARG A 44 -7.87 9.89 18.55
C ARG A 44 -7.75 10.13 20.06
N GLN A 45 -7.89 9.08 20.87
CA GLN A 45 -7.80 9.15 22.32
C GLN A 45 -6.37 9.03 22.86
N GLN A 46 -5.39 8.69 22.02
CA GLN A 46 -3.99 8.61 22.41
C GLN A 46 -3.43 10.01 22.69
N ASP A 47 -2.62 10.13 23.74
CA ASP A 47 -2.06 11.40 24.22
C ASP A 47 -1.37 12.20 23.11
N CYS A 48 -0.67 11.51 22.21
CA CYS A 48 0.07 12.18 21.15
C CYS A 48 -0.82 12.81 20.07
N PHE A 49 -2.06 12.33 19.90
CA PHE A 49 -3.04 12.92 19.00
C PHE A 49 -3.94 13.92 19.71
N LYS A 50 -4.32 13.67 20.97
CA LYS A 50 -5.02 14.65 21.82
C LYS A 50 -4.27 15.98 21.91
N LYS A 51 -2.95 15.94 22.11
CA LYS A 51 -2.09 17.15 22.14
C LYS A 51 -2.04 17.92 20.81
N LEU A 52 -2.54 17.34 19.72
CA LEU A 52 -2.62 17.95 18.39
C LEU A 52 -4.02 18.42 18.01
N GLU A 53 -4.98 18.41 18.94
CA GLU A 53 -6.29 19.02 18.74
C GLU A 53 -6.14 20.50 18.35
N GLY A 54 -6.96 20.95 17.38
CA GLY A 54 -6.86 22.28 16.79
C GLY A 54 -5.62 22.58 15.94
N LYS A 55 -4.67 21.64 15.79
CA LYS A 55 -3.53 21.79 14.87
C LYS A 55 -3.91 21.44 13.43
N SER A 56 -3.11 21.91 12.47
CA SER A 56 -3.33 21.63 11.04
C SER A 56 -3.25 20.13 10.73
N SER A 57 -4.00 19.70 9.72
CA SER A 57 -4.02 18.31 9.25
C SER A 57 -2.63 17.82 8.84
N TYR A 58 -1.78 18.70 8.27
CA TYR A 58 -0.38 18.38 7.98
C TYR A 58 0.44 18.00 9.23
N ARG A 59 0.29 18.76 10.33
CA ARG A 59 1.01 18.45 11.58
C ARG A 59 0.52 17.15 12.20
N LYS A 60 -0.79 16.88 12.13
CA LYS A 60 -1.38 15.60 12.54
C LYS A 60 -0.84 14.45 11.69
N LEU A 61 -0.76 14.64 10.37
CA LEU A 61 -0.24 13.65 9.42
C LEU A 61 1.24 13.30 9.69
N MET A 62 2.08 14.29 9.98
CA MET A 62 3.48 14.02 10.36
C MET A 62 3.57 13.21 11.66
N ARG A 63 2.66 13.43 12.62
CA ARG A 63 2.60 12.61 13.83
C ARG A 63 2.04 11.21 13.55
N LEU A 64 1.02 11.09 12.69
CA LEU A 64 0.46 9.81 12.25
C LEU A 64 1.53 8.95 11.59
N ARG A 65 2.37 9.53 10.72
CA ARG A 65 3.53 8.84 10.15
C ARG A 65 4.41 8.24 11.22
N GLN A 66 4.78 9.04 12.23
CA GLN A 66 5.64 8.55 13.31
C GLN A 66 4.95 7.44 14.10
N PHE A 67 3.66 7.59 14.42
CA PHE A 67 2.89 6.58 15.12
C PHE A 67 2.86 5.25 14.36
N ILE A 68 2.56 5.26 13.04
CA ILE A 68 2.60 4.05 12.21
C ILE A 68 4.02 3.48 12.13
N MET A 69 5.05 4.32 12.04
CA MET A 69 6.44 3.85 12.08
C MET A 69 6.81 3.21 13.42
N ASP A 70 6.22 3.63 14.54
CA ASP A 70 6.56 3.10 15.86
C ASP A 70 5.75 1.83 16.19
N GLU A 71 4.49 1.76 15.76
CA GLU A 71 3.52 0.77 16.21
C GLU A 71 3.23 -0.37 15.24
N ILE A 72 3.58 -0.20 13.95
CA ILE A 72 3.17 -1.13 12.91
C ILE A 72 4.36 -1.50 12.04
N ASP A 73 4.65 -2.79 11.96
CA ASP A 73 5.67 -3.35 11.11
C ASP A 73 5.19 -3.61 9.68
N PHE A 74 6.15 -3.65 8.76
CA PHE A 74 5.85 -4.04 7.38
C PHE A 74 5.98 -5.55 7.29
N ASN A 75 4.87 -6.24 7.04
CA ASN A 75 4.86 -7.69 6.97
C ASN A 75 5.57 -8.15 5.69
N LEU A 76 6.58 -9.00 5.85
CA LEU A 76 7.34 -9.63 4.76
C LEU A 76 7.31 -11.16 4.85
N ASP A 77 6.55 -11.71 5.81
CA ASP A 77 6.35 -13.16 5.93
C ASP A 77 5.31 -13.61 4.90
N LEU A 78 5.83 -14.04 3.74
CA LEU A 78 5.04 -14.50 2.60
C LEU A 78 4.20 -15.75 2.90
N GLU A 79 4.48 -16.49 3.98
CA GLU A 79 3.78 -17.72 4.31
C GLU A 79 2.72 -17.52 5.41
N THR A 80 2.57 -16.29 5.92
CA THR A 80 1.57 -15.94 6.94
C THR A 80 0.20 -16.50 6.59
N TRP A 81 -0.23 -16.30 5.34
CA TRP A 81 -1.55 -16.66 4.85
C TRP A 81 -1.57 -18.00 4.10
N GLY A 82 -0.48 -18.75 4.16
CA GLY A 82 -0.30 -20.04 3.51
C GLY A 82 0.04 -19.91 2.02
N LEU A 83 -0.03 -21.05 1.32
CA LEU A 83 0.35 -21.18 -0.09
C LEU A 83 -0.86 -21.60 -0.93
N THR A 84 -0.89 -21.15 -2.18
CA THR A 84 -1.83 -21.59 -3.23
C THR A 84 -1.06 -21.99 -4.48
N SER A 85 -1.76 -22.32 -5.57
CA SER A 85 -1.16 -22.56 -6.87
C SER A 85 -1.65 -21.59 -7.93
N LYS A 86 -0.80 -21.28 -8.92
CA LYS A 86 -1.16 -20.36 -10.02
C LYS A 86 -2.32 -20.92 -10.82
N ALA A 87 -2.32 -22.23 -11.10
CA ALA A 87 -3.39 -22.89 -11.81
C ALA A 87 -4.75 -22.68 -11.11
N LYS A 88 -4.80 -22.88 -9.78
CA LYS A 88 -6.03 -22.71 -8.99
C LYS A 88 -6.58 -21.29 -9.05
N GLU A 89 -5.72 -20.27 -8.88
CA GLU A 89 -6.18 -18.88 -8.95
C GLU A 89 -6.54 -18.45 -10.39
N LEU A 90 -5.83 -18.92 -11.41
CA LEU A 90 -6.16 -18.61 -12.81
C LEU A 90 -7.51 -19.20 -13.22
N GLU A 91 -7.79 -20.45 -12.85
CA GLU A 91 -9.10 -21.08 -13.07
C GLU A 91 -10.21 -20.32 -12.36
N ARG A 92 -9.98 -19.94 -11.10
CA ARG A 92 -10.94 -19.19 -10.29
C ARG A 92 -11.37 -17.87 -10.93
N PHE A 93 -10.44 -17.15 -11.57
CA PHE A 93 -10.70 -15.83 -12.15
C PHE A 93 -10.94 -15.80 -13.66
N GLU A 94 -10.97 -16.96 -14.33
CA GLU A 94 -11.06 -17.06 -15.80
C GLU A 94 -12.31 -16.36 -16.39
N LYS A 95 -13.39 -16.27 -15.61
CA LYS A 95 -14.65 -15.61 -16.01
C LYS A 95 -14.57 -14.08 -15.99
N PHE A 96 -13.60 -13.51 -15.27
CA PHE A 96 -13.45 -12.07 -15.09
C PHE A 96 -12.30 -11.50 -15.91
N LEU A 97 -11.19 -12.22 -15.98
CA LEU A 97 -9.99 -11.84 -16.72
C LEU A 97 -9.44 -13.04 -17.48
N SER A 98 -9.01 -12.80 -18.73
CA SER A 98 -8.27 -13.82 -19.48
C SER A 98 -6.88 -14.01 -18.87
N SER A 99 -6.35 -15.23 -18.98
CA SER A 99 -4.97 -15.52 -18.56
C SER A 99 -3.95 -14.64 -19.29
N GLU A 100 -4.22 -14.25 -20.55
CA GLU A 100 -3.40 -13.33 -21.32
C GLU A 100 -3.41 -11.90 -20.74
N ASP A 101 -4.55 -11.41 -20.25
CA ASP A 101 -4.64 -10.07 -19.65
C ASP A 101 -3.95 -10.03 -18.28
N ILE A 102 -4.06 -11.10 -17.49
CA ILE A 102 -3.34 -11.26 -16.22
C ILE A 102 -1.82 -11.28 -16.48
N ALA A 103 -1.37 -11.99 -17.52
CA ALA A 103 0.02 -12.01 -17.93
C ALA A 103 0.51 -10.62 -18.38
N LYS A 104 -0.25 -9.92 -19.23
CA LYS A 104 0.11 -8.61 -19.78
C LYS A 104 0.16 -7.50 -18.73
N SER A 105 -0.75 -7.56 -17.76
CA SER A 105 -0.79 -6.57 -16.68
C SER A 105 0.39 -6.70 -15.72
N ASN A 106 1.14 -7.81 -15.78
CA ASN A 106 2.14 -8.19 -14.78
C ASN A 106 1.57 -8.10 -13.37
N ALA A 107 0.25 -8.24 -13.22
CA ALA A 107 -0.51 -7.74 -12.08
C ALA A 107 -0.10 -8.34 -10.74
N LEU A 108 0.60 -9.48 -10.78
CA LEU A 108 1.01 -10.20 -9.60
C LEU A 108 2.41 -10.75 -9.77
N PHE A 109 3.23 -10.44 -8.79
CA PHE A 109 4.55 -11.02 -8.63
C PHE A 109 4.43 -12.55 -8.52
N GLY A 110 5.38 -13.29 -9.11
CA GLY A 110 5.38 -14.75 -9.05
C GLY A 110 4.44 -15.48 -10.02
N TYR A 111 3.36 -14.90 -10.55
CA TYR A 111 2.37 -15.66 -11.36
C TYR A 111 2.85 -15.95 -12.79
N GLN A 112 3.39 -14.99 -13.56
CA GLN A 112 3.87 -15.25 -14.94
C GLN A 112 5.11 -14.46 -15.41
N GLY A 113 5.83 -13.71 -14.57
CA GLY A 113 6.73 -12.66 -15.08
C GLY A 113 8.03 -12.34 -14.32
N ASP A 114 8.87 -13.32 -14.00
CA ASP A 114 10.23 -13.03 -13.49
C ASP A 114 11.23 -12.54 -14.54
N LYS A 115 10.87 -12.60 -15.83
CA LYS A 115 11.82 -12.29 -16.91
C LYS A 115 11.87 -10.82 -17.30
N TYR A 116 10.87 -10.01 -16.94
CA TYR A 116 10.73 -8.65 -17.48
C TYR A 116 10.92 -7.53 -16.47
N TYR A 117 10.95 -7.83 -15.18
CA TYR A 117 11.35 -6.85 -14.20
C TYR A 117 12.30 -7.43 -13.14
N PHE A 118 13.33 -6.63 -12.89
CA PHE A 118 14.18 -6.58 -11.71
C PHE A 118 15.48 -7.38 -11.75
N ASP A 119 16.56 -6.65 -11.44
CA ASP A 119 17.82 -7.20 -10.97
C ASP A 119 17.52 -8.30 -9.95
N VAL A 120 18.28 -9.38 -10.03
CA VAL A 120 18.31 -10.56 -9.15
C VAL A 120 18.12 -10.22 -7.66
N ASP A 121 18.50 -9.01 -7.25
CA ASP A 121 18.38 -8.50 -5.89
C ASP A 121 16.94 -8.33 -5.37
N ILE A 122 15.91 -8.05 -6.19
CA ILE A 122 14.54 -7.84 -5.66
C ILE A 122 13.84 -9.15 -5.29
N ARG A 123 13.92 -10.18 -6.13
CA ARG A 123 13.38 -11.51 -5.78
C ARG A 123 14.06 -12.04 -4.52
N ARG A 124 15.38 -11.89 -4.45
CA ARG A 124 16.16 -12.22 -3.25
C ARG A 124 15.77 -11.38 -2.04
N HIS A 125 15.53 -10.07 -2.22
CA HIS A 125 15.13 -9.16 -1.15
C HIS A 125 13.81 -9.56 -0.48
N PHE A 126 12.84 -10.01 -1.28
CA PHE A 126 11.55 -10.48 -0.79
C PHE A 126 11.50 -12.00 -0.53
N GLY A 127 12.60 -12.75 -0.73
CA GLY A 127 12.65 -14.20 -0.50
C GLY A 127 11.90 -15.05 -1.52
N LEU A 128 11.58 -14.48 -2.69
CA LEU A 128 10.72 -15.09 -3.72
C LEU A 128 11.43 -16.10 -4.59
N ASP A 129 12.77 -16.15 -4.51
CA ASP A 129 13.58 -17.17 -5.17
C ASP A 129 13.27 -18.60 -4.73
N LYS A 130 12.58 -18.77 -3.59
CA LYS A 130 12.10 -20.08 -3.11
C LYS A 130 10.89 -20.61 -3.88
N TYR A 131 10.20 -19.76 -4.64
CA TYR A 131 9.01 -20.11 -5.43
C TYR A 131 9.35 -20.00 -6.92
N ASP A 132 9.88 -21.08 -7.49
CA ASP A 132 10.24 -21.22 -8.90
C ASP A 132 9.24 -22.08 -9.69
N SER A 133 8.17 -22.55 -9.03
CA SER A 133 7.21 -23.52 -9.55
C SER A 133 5.78 -22.96 -9.65
N ASP A 134 4.77 -23.84 -9.68
CA ASP A 134 3.34 -23.47 -9.68
C ASP A 134 2.84 -22.99 -8.31
N VAL A 135 3.57 -23.31 -7.23
CA VAL A 135 3.22 -22.92 -5.86
C VAL A 135 3.66 -21.50 -5.58
N ILE A 136 2.78 -20.73 -4.95
CA ILE A 136 2.96 -19.31 -4.66
C ILE A 136 2.34 -18.95 -3.29
N PRO A 137 2.85 -17.90 -2.63
CA PRO A 137 2.17 -17.29 -1.49
C PRO A 137 0.71 -16.92 -1.77
N TYR A 138 -0.18 -17.15 -0.79
CA TYR A 138 -1.54 -16.63 -0.84
C TYR A 138 -1.61 -15.24 -0.16
N TRP A 139 -1.23 -14.17 -0.87
CA TRP A 139 -1.17 -12.82 -0.31
C TRP A 139 -2.54 -12.24 0.03
N LYS A 140 -3.01 -12.43 1.28
CA LYS A 140 -4.20 -11.76 1.81
C LYS A 140 -3.83 -10.36 2.31
N THR A 141 -4.60 -9.35 1.89
CA THR A 141 -4.54 -8.02 2.52
C THR A 141 -5.31 -8.04 3.83
N GLU A 142 -4.76 -7.38 4.85
CA GLU A 142 -5.32 -7.35 6.20
C GLU A 142 -6.25 -6.16 6.44
N THR A 143 -7.40 -6.41 7.09
CA THR A 143 -8.15 -5.34 7.76
C THR A 143 -7.38 -4.85 8.99
N VAL A 144 -7.70 -3.67 9.52
CA VAL A 144 -6.99 -3.12 10.68
C VAL A 144 -7.06 -4.02 11.92
N GLU A 145 -8.12 -4.82 12.09
CA GLU A 145 -8.22 -5.85 13.13
C GLU A 145 -7.17 -6.96 12.96
N ALA A 146 -7.06 -7.50 11.74
CA ALA A 146 -6.04 -8.50 11.43
C ALA A 146 -4.63 -7.90 11.57
N MET A 147 -4.42 -6.65 11.16
CA MET A 147 -3.14 -5.96 11.34
C MET A 147 -2.75 -5.85 12.81
N ASP A 148 -3.68 -5.47 13.69
CA ASP A 148 -3.41 -5.34 15.13
C ASP A 148 -3.18 -6.69 15.80
N ALA A 149 -3.88 -7.74 15.34
CA ALA A 149 -3.76 -9.09 15.86
C ALA A 149 -2.38 -9.74 15.64
N PHE A 150 -1.52 -9.21 14.74
CA PHE A 150 -0.13 -9.67 14.61
C PHE A 150 0.65 -9.61 15.93
N ARG A 151 0.26 -8.77 16.89
CA ARG A 151 0.83 -8.76 18.24
C ARG A 151 0.71 -10.10 18.98
N LEU A 152 -0.23 -10.95 18.56
CA LEU A 152 -0.47 -12.29 19.09
C LEU A 152 0.32 -13.38 18.33
N LYS A 153 0.81 -13.07 17.13
CA LYS A 153 1.57 -14.01 16.29
C LYS A 153 3.01 -14.12 16.80
N GLU A 154 3.49 -15.36 16.90
CA GLU A 154 4.87 -15.63 17.29
C GLU A 154 5.88 -14.97 16.33
N GLY A 155 6.90 -14.31 16.89
CA GLY A 155 7.89 -13.57 16.11
C GLY A 155 7.57 -12.08 15.90
N TYR A 156 6.37 -11.63 16.27
CA TYR A 156 5.95 -10.23 16.15
C TYR A 156 5.80 -9.59 17.54
N ASN A 157 6.30 -8.36 17.69
CA ASN A 157 6.15 -7.57 18.92
C ASN A 157 5.15 -6.41 18.77
N SER A 158 4.71 -6.16 17.54
CA SER A 158 3.84 -5.05 17.18
C SER A 158 2.78 -5.51 16.18
N ALA A 159 1.83 -4.61 15.87
CA ALA A 159 0.95 -4.81 14.73
C ALA A 159 1.79 -4.92 13.44
N ALA A 160 1.24 -5.51 12.38
CA ALA A 160 1.92 -5.60 11.10
C ALA A 160 0.92 -5.61 9.94
N GLY A 161 1.41 -5.31 8.73
CA GLY A 161 0.62 -5.54 7.52
C GLY A 161 1.41 -5.29 6.24
N GLU A 162 0.85 -5.77 5.14
CA GLU A 162 1.44 -5.68 3.80
C GLU A 162 1.20 -4.30 3.15
N CYS A 163 1.64 -4.13 1.90
CA CYS A 163 1.67 -2.81 1.27
C CYS A 163 0.26 -2.25 1.01
N VAL A 164 -0.68 -3.09 0.58
CA VAL A 164 -2.08 -2.72 0.39
C VAL A 164 -2.73 -2.37 1.74
N SER A 165 -2.48 -3.18 2.78
CA SER A 165 -3.00 -2.98 4.13
C SER A 165 -2.54 -1.64 4.70
N LEU A 166 -1.25 -1.32 4.56
CA LEU A 166 -0.68 -0.03 4.96
C LEU A 166 -1.26 1.14 4.15
N ALA A 167 -1.50 0.98 2.86
CA ALA A 167 -2.12 2.02 2.04
C ALA A 167 -3.55 2.30 2.53
N ALA A 168 -4.38 1.27 2.73
CA ALA A 168 -5.73 1.42 3.23
C ALA A 168 -5.78 2.01 4.65
N LEU A 169 -4.88 1.55 5.53
CA LEU A 169 -4.72 2.07 6.87
C LEU A 169 -4.39 3.57 6.86
N TYR A 170 -3.41 3.98 6.05
CA TYR A 170 -3.03 5.39 5.94
C TYR A 170 -4.19 6.26 5.46
N ALA A 171 -4.97 5.78 4.47
CA ALA A 171 -6.14 6.50 3.97
C ALA A 171 -7.21 6.68 5.08
N ALA A 172 -7.58 5.60 5.76
CA ALA A 172 -8.55 5.62 6.85
C ALA A 172 -8.08 6.48 8.04
N ALA A 173 -6.81 6.34 8.45
CA ALA A 173 -6.26 7.11 9.57
C ALA A 173 -6.00 8.59 9.22
N ALA A 174 -5.68 8.92 7.97
CA ALA A 174 -5.64 10.30 7.48
C ALA A 174 -7.03 10.96 7.60
N PHE A 175 -8.08 10.24 7.22
CA PHE A 175 -9.45 10.72 7.36
C PHE A 175 -9.87 10.88 8.83
N ILE A 176 -9.72 9.83 9.64
CA ILE A 176 -10.16 9.82 11.03
C ILE A 176 -9.26 10.73 11.88
N VAL A 177 -7.98 10.43 11.98
CA VAL A 177 -7.10 11.08 12.96
C VAL A 177 -6.64 12.46 12.49
N CYS A 178 -6.32 12.59 11.20
CA CYS A 178 -5.79 13.84 10.65
C CYS A 178 -6.86 14.79 10.14
N GLN A 179 -8.13 14.34 10.05
CA GLN A 179 -9.25 15.11 9.52
C GLN A 179 -8.96 15.61 8.09
N ILE A 180 -8.40 14.73 7.26
CA ILE A 180 -8.20 14.97 5.83
C ILE A 180 -9.43 14.43 5.10
N PRO A 181 -10.17 15.25 4.35
CA PRO A 181 -11.34 14.78 3.60
C PRO A 181 -10.98 13.67 2.59
N LEU A 182 -11.93 12.78 2.29
CA LEU A 182 -11.66 11.64 1.40
C LEU A 182 -11.41 12.07 -0.04
N GLU A 183 -11.98 13.20 -0.48
CA GLU A 183 -11.76 13.82 -1.78
C GLU A 183 -10.31 14.27 -2.01
N ASP A 184 -9.52 14.40 -0.94
CA ASP A 184 -8.10 14.77 -0.98
C ASP A 184 -7.18 13.54 -0.88
N ILE A 185 -7.73 12.31 -0.90
CA ILE A 185 -7.00 11.05 -0.73
C ILE A 185 -7.22 10.16 -1.95
N TYR A 186 -6.16 9.98 -2.75
CA TYR A 186 -6.17 9.09 -3.91
C TYR A 186 -5.31 7.86 -3.62
N MET A 187 -5.74 6.68 -4.06
CA MET A 187 -4.97 5.45 -3.93
C MET A 187 -4.43 5.04 -5.29
N ILE A 188 -3.14 4.76 -5.36
CA ILE A 188 -2.40 4.39 -6.57
C ILE A 188 -1.81 3.00 -6.34
N LEU A 189 -2.25 2.04 -7.13
CA LEU A 189 -1.76 0.68 -7.08
C LEU A 189 -0.96 0.39 -8.35
N THR A 190 0.15 -0.27 -8.14
CA THR A 190 1.01 -0.88 -9.15
C THR A 190 1.15 -2.36 -8.79
N PRO A 191 1.61 -3.23 -9.70
CA PRO A 191 1.73 -4.65 -9.39
C PRO A 191 2.50 -4.97 -8.10
N LEU A 192 3.46 -4.11 -7.70
CA LEU A 192 4.33 -4.37 -6.54
C LEU A 192 4.30 -3.33 -5.45
N HIS A 193 3.39 -2.37 -5.57
CA HIS A 193 3.30 -1.34 -4.57
C HIS A 193 1.95 -0.67 -4.58
N SER A 194 1.41 -0.50 -3.38
CA SER A 194 0.20 0.25 -3.11
C SER A 194 0.56 1.45 -2.24
N GLN A 195 0.09 2.63 -2.66
CA GLN A 195 0.41 3.90 -2.02
C GLN A 195 -0.73 4.89 -2.19
N ASN A 196 -0.73 5.94 -1.36
CA ASN A 196 -1.70 7.02 -1.43
C ASN A 196 -1.02 8.30 -1.91
N PHE A 197 -1.72 9.09 -2.70
CA PHE A 197 -1.42 10.50 -2.94
C PHE A 197 -2.40 11.36 -2.13
N LEU A 198 -1.85 12.14 -1.21
CA LEU A 198 -2.59 13.08 -0.39
C LEU A 198 -2.45 14.47 -1.00
N ASP A 199 -3.57 15.04 -1.44
CA ASP A 199 -3.64 16.37 -2.06
C ASP A 199 -3.56 17.47 -1.02
N MET A 200 -2.37 17.68 -0.48
CA MET A 200 -2.09 18.75 0.46
C MET A 200 -0.69 19.31 0.26
N GLN A 201 -0.53 20.62 0.48
CA GLN A 201 0.71 21.33 0.15
C GLN A 201 1.03 21.13 -1.34
N ASP A 202 2.22 20.63 -1.68
CA ASP A 202 2.63 20.28 -3.05
C ASP A 202 2.40 18.80 -3.40
N GLY A 203 1.62 18.08 -2.58
CA GLY A 203 1.39 16.64 -2.66
C GLY A 203 2.31 15.83 -1.74
N ILE A 204 1.78 14.71 -1.23
CA ILE A 204 2.50 13.77 -0.36
C ILE A 204 2.14 12.35 -0.80
N LEU A 205 3.15 11.52 -1.06
CA LEU A 205 2.95 10.08 -1.27
C LEU A 205 3.17 9.30 0.03
N THR A 206 2.35 8.29 0.31
CA THR A 206 2.74 7.23 1.25
C THR A 206 3.70 6.27 0.56
N ASN A 207 4.53 5.58 1.33
CA ASN A 207 5.38 4.49 0.85
C ASN A 207 5.57 3.51 2.01
N ASN A 208 4.74 2.46 2.03
CA ASN A 208 4.57 1.57 3.17
C ASN A 208 4.39 2.40 4.46
N ARG A 209 5.29 2.25 5.44
CA ARG A 209 5.25 2.97 6.73
C ARG A 209 5.63 4.45 6.65
N ARG A 210 6.11 4.96 5.51
CA ARG A 210 6.69 6.32 5.39
C ARG A 210 5.78 7.27 4.61
N LEU A 211 6.05 8.57 4.76
CA LEU A 211 5.54 9.63 3.90
C LEU A 211 6.69 10.26 3.14
N VAL A 212 6.43 10.62 1.88
CA VAL A 212 7.37 11.24 0.97
C VAL A 212 6.74 12.53 0.47
N THR A 213 7.30 13.65 0.88
CA THR A 213 6.92 14.97 0.34
C THR A 213 7.60 15.19 -1.01
N LYS A 214 7.12 16.17 -1.79
CA LYS A 214 7.77 16.57 -3.04
C LYS A 214 9.27 16.86 -2.88
N THR A 215 9.67 17.57 -1.82
CA THR A 215 11.09 17.80 -1.51
C THR A 215 11.84 16.49 -1.27
N MET A 216 11.27 15.56 -0.49
CA MET A 216 11.90 14.25 -0.23
C MET A 216 12.03 13.41 -1.50
N TRP A 217 11.07 13.52 -2.41
CA TRP A 217 11.07 12.85 -3.71
C TRP A 217 12.33 13.21 -4.52
N PHE A 218 12.74 14.48 -4.52
CA PHE A 218 13.89 14.97 -5.28
C PHE A 218 15.16 15.20 -4.45
N ASN A 219 15.32 14.55 -3.29
CA ASN A 219 16.52 14.72 -2.44
C ASN A 219 17.78 14.00 -2.96
N GLY A 220 17.66 13.12 -3.96
CA GLY A 220 18.79 12.34 -4.49
C GLY A 220 19.38 11.36 -3.48
N THR A 221 18.56 10.82 -2.58
CA THR A 221 18.98 9.82 -1.57
C THR A 221 18.57 8.41 -1.99
N ALA A 222 19.16 7.39 -1.37
CA ALA A 222 18.73 6.01 -1.56
C ALA A 222 17.24 5.80 -1.23
N ILE A 223 16.71 6.51 -0.23
CA ILE A 223 15.28 6.47 0.12
C ILE A 223 14.43 7.10 -0.99
N SER A 224 14.87 8.21 -1.58
CA SER A 224 14.22 8.83 -2.73
C SER A 224 14.12 7.85 -3.90
N ASN A 225 15.23 7.18 -4.25
CA ASN A 225 15.27 6.21 -5.34
C ASN A 225 14.32 5.02 -5.08
N LYS A 226 14.30 4.50 -3.85
CA LYS A 226 13.37 3.42 -3.46
C LYS A 226 11.91 3.85 -3.58
N ALA A 227 11.57 5.07 -3.14
CA ALA A 227 10.22 5.60 -3.25
C ALA A 227 9.78 5.86 -4.70
N GLN A 228 10.72 6.24 -5.58
CA GLN A 228 10.44 6.48 -7.00
C GLN A 228 10.23 5.20 -7.81
N ARG A 229 10.74 4.05 -7.34
CA ARG A 229 10.86 2.80 -8.11
C ARG A 229 9.56 2.40 -8.81
N ALA A 230 8.44 2.37 -8.08
CA ALA A 230 7.16 1.90 -8.61
C ALA A 230 6.64 2.84 -9.71
N LEU A 231 6.45 4.13 -9.41
CA LEU A 231 5.95 5.10 -10.39
C LEU A 231 6.88 5.37 -11.58
N ARG A 232 8.19 5.13 -11.41
CA ARG A 232 9.17 5.29 -12.50
C ARG A 232 9.12 4.13 -13.49
N ASN A 233 8.91 2.91 -13.01
CA ASN A 233 9.11 1.71 -13.82
C ASN A 233 7.80 1.00 -14.18
N GLU A 234 6.82 1.00 -13.28
CA GLU A 234 5.61 0.17 -13.36
C GLU A 234 4.42 0.91 -13.99
N ASN A 235 3.46 0.13 -14.48
CA ASN A 235 2.15 0.64 -14.84
C ASN A 235 1.29 0.74 -13.59
N VAL A 236 0.55 1.84 -13.45
CA VAL A 236 -0.49 1.92 -12.43
C VAL A 236 -1.67 1.06 -12.89
N THR A 237 -2.00 0.05 -12.10
CA THR A 237 -3.07 -0.91 -12.37
C THR A 237 -4.42 -0.36 -11.93
N ILE A 238 -4.47 0.27 -10.75
CA ILE A 238 -5.69 0.83 -10.17
C ILE A 238 -5.43 2.25 -9.67
N LEU A 239 -6.31 3.16 -10.05
CA LEU A 239 -6.52 4.43 -9.36
C LEU A 239 -7.87 4.35 -8.64
N ALA A 240 -7.87 4.41 -7.31
CA ALA A 240 -9.11 4.40 -6.51
C ALA A 240 -9.27 5.72 -5.72
N HIS A 241 -10.52 6.14 -5.56
CA HIS A 241 -10.93 7.40 -4.95
C HIS A 241 -12.36 7.27 -4.38
N SER A 242 -12.78 8.17 -3.48
CA SER A 242 -14.13 8.19 -2.91
C SER A 242 -15.27 8.26 -3.94
N SER A 243 -14.96 8.80 -5.12
CA SER A 243 -15.89 8.90 -6.23
C SER A 243 -15.85 7.72 -7.22
N GLY A 244 -15.05 6.68 -6.97
CA GLY A 244 -14.90 5.52 -7.86
C GLY A 244 -13.46 5.20 -8.24
N TYR A 245 -13.29 4.37 -9.27
CA TYR A 245 -11.98 3.85 -9.69
C TYR A 245 -11.75 3.92 -11.21
N VAL A 246 -10.48 3.75 -11.60
CA VAL A 246 -10.04 3.41 -12.96
C VAL A 246 -9.13 2.18 -12.89
N HIS A 247 -9.41 1.18 -13.72
CA HIS A 247 -8.59 -0.02 -13.86
C HIS A 247 -7.82 -0.02 -15.19
N CYS A 248 -6.61 -0.56 -15.22
CA CYS A 248 -5.80 -0.60 -16.45
C CYS A 248 -6.42 -1.50 -17.53
N LEU A 249 -7.03 -2.62 -17.15
CA LEU A 249 -7.61 -3.60 -18.08
C LEU A 249 -9.08 -3.34 -18.46
N TYR A 250 -9.91 -2.86 -17.53
CA TYR A 250 -11.35 -2.74 -17.79
C TYR A 250 -11.67 -1.52 -18.63
N LYS A 251 -12.66 -1.65 -19.53
CA LYS A 251 -13.10 -0.53 -20.39
C LYS A 251 -13.84 0.54 -19.60
N ASP A 252 -14.49 0.14 -18.53
CA ASP A 252 -15.34 1.01 -17.73
C ASP A 252 -14.56 1.61 -16.56
N ALA A 253 -14.89 2.85 -16.22
CA ALA A 253 -14.36 3.58 -15.07
C ALA A 253 -15.53 4.25 -14.34
N THR A 254 -15.52 4.22 -13.02
CA THR A 254 -16.59 4.82 -12.19
C THR A 254 -16.18 6.19 -11.63
N ILE A 255 -14.88 6.48 -11.58
CA ILE A 255 -14.39 7.82 -11.21
C ILE A 255 -14.89 8.86 -12.23
N GLY A 256 -15.13 10.11 -11.81
CA GLY A 256 -15.47 11.18 -12.76
C GLY A 256 -14.31 11.49 -13.71
N LYS A 257 -14.59 11.61 -15.02
CA LYS A 257 -13.56 11.92 -16.05
C LYS A 257 -12.73 13.16 -15.74
N LYS A 258 -13.38 14.24 -15.30
CA LYS A 258 -12.70 15.48 -14.92
C LYS A 258 -11.76 15.25 -13.73
N LEU A 259 -12.22 14.50 -12.72
CA LEU A 259 -11.44 14.21 -11.53
C LEU A 259 -10.23 13.32 -11.85
N HIS A 260 -10.36 12.36 -12.76
CA HIS A 260 -9.24 11.58 -13.28
C HIS A 260 -8.18 12.45 -13.99
N GLN A 261 -8.63 13.39 -14.83
CA GLN A 261 -7.74 14.32 -15.53
C GLN A 261 -7.05 15.30 -14.57
N ASP A 262 -7.79 15.82 -13.60
CA ASP A 262 -7.25 16.75 -12.61
C ASP A 262 -6.26 16.03 -11.69
N PHE A 263 -6.54 14.80 -11.26
CA PHE A 263 -5.59 13.96 -10.54
C PHE A 263 -4.31 13.72 -11.34
N SER A 264 -4.43 13.40 -12.64
CA SER A 264 -3.27 13.18 -13.51
C SER A 264 -2.34 14.40 -13.53
N LYS A 265 -2.89 15.62 -13.57
CA LYS A 265 -2.12 16.87 -13.48
C LYS A 265 -1.49 17.09 -12.11
N LYS A 266 -2.22 16.80 -11.02
CA LYS A 266 -1.69 16.91 -9.64
C LYS A 266 -0.49 15.98 -9.46
N LEU A 267 -0.62 14.72 -9.88
CA LEU A 267 0.46 13.74 -9.81
C LEU A 267 1.65 14.15 -10.69
N ASP A 268 1.40 14.56 -11.94
CA ASP A 268 2.46 15.04 -12.85
C ASP A 268 3.24 16.24 -12.26
N SER A 269 2.53 17.18 -11.64
CA SER A 269 3.13 18.30 -10.93
C SER A 269 3.98 17.85 -9.75
N TYR A 270 3.49 16.92 -8.93
CA TYR A 270 4.26 16.35 -7.82
C TYR A 270 5.53 15.64 -8.31
N LEU A 271 5.43 14.91 -9.42
CA LEU A 271 6.52 14.17 -10.07
C LEU A 271 7.44 15.03 -10.92
N SER A 272 7.31 16.35 -10.85
CA SER A 272 8.14 17.32 -11.58
C SER A 272 8.80 18.33 -10.65
N ALA A 273 10.09 18.57 -10.85
CA ALA A 273 10.85 19.64 -10.21
C ALA A 273 11.26 20.71 -11.23
N GLU A 274 11.33 21.97 -10.79
CA GLU A 274 11.95 23.05 -11.55
C GLU A 274 13.47 23.05 -11.34
N LEU A 275 14.22 23.46 -12.37
CA LEU A 275 15.67 23.52 -12.26
C LEU A 275 16.05 24.65 -11.30
N SER A 276 16.77 24.30 -10.24
CA SER A 276 17.39 25.22 -9.31
C SER A 276 18.74 24.65 -8.87
N LEU A 277 19.62 25.48 -8.28
CA LEU A 277 20.88 24.98 -7.75
C LEU A 277 20.66 23.88 -6.70
N SER A 278 19.61 23.98 -5.88
CA SER A 278 19.27 22.96 -4.88
C SER A 278 18.89 21.60 -5.51
N VAL A 279 18.03 21.61 -6.54
CA VAL A 279 17.64 20.41 -7.28
C VAL A 279 18.84 19.82 -8.03
N PHE A 280 19.68 20.67 -8.60
CA PHE A 280 20.92 20.26 -9.26
C PHE A 280 21.91 19.61 -8.28
N ALA A 281 22.08 20.18 -7.09
CA ALA A 281 22.89 19.57 -6.04
C ALA A 281 22.32 18.21 -5.61
N ASN A 282 21.00 18.08 -5.53
CA ASN A 282 20.37 16.79 -5.25
C ASN A 282 20.60 15.76 -6.36
N PHE A 283 20.58 16.17 -7.63
CA PHE A 283 20.97 15.30 -8.75
C PHE A 283 22.43 14.83 -8.63
N LEU A 284 23.35 15.73 -8.28
CA LEU A 284 24.76 15.38 -8.05
C LEU A 284 24.95 14.46 -6.83
N ARG A 285 24.04 14.51 -5.84
CA ARG A 285 24.05 13.61 -4.69
C ARG A 285 23.78 12.16 -5.08
N SER A 286 22.90 11.91 -6.05
CA SER A 286 22.65 10.56 -6.57
C SER A 286 23.61 10.15 -7.71
N ASN A 287 24.33 11.09 -8.30
CA ASN A 287 25.20 10.86 -9.47
C ASN A 287 26.64 11.32 -9.20
N HIS A 288 27.31 10.65 -8.27
CA HIS A 288 28.64 10.99 -7.77
C HIS A 288 29.70 11.19 -8.87
N ASN A 289 29.59 10.46 -9.97
CA ASN A 289 30.52 10.52 -11.10
C ASN A 289 30.63 11.90 -11.74
N TYR A 290 29.59 12.75 -11.60
CA TYR A 290 29.60 14.10 -12.15
C TYR A 290 30.16 15.16 -11.20
N GLN A 291 30.29 14.88 -9.91
CA GLN A 291 30.75 15.87 -8.91
C GLN A 291 32.12 16.46 -9.29
N LYS A 292 33.01 15.65 -9.88
CA LYS A 292 34.34 16.07 -10.36
C LYS A 292 34.35 17.22 -11.37
N PHE A 293 33.22 17.53 -12.01
CA PHE A 293 33.09 18.62 -12.98
C PHE A 293 32.66 19.94 -12.36
N PHE A 294 32.42 20.00 -11.04
CA PHE A 294 31.92 21.18 -10.37
C PHE A 294 32.87 21.66 -9.26
N GLN A 295 32.76 22.95 -8.95
CA GLN A 295 33.46 23.60 -7.85
C GLN A 295 32.59 24.70 -7.23
N VAL A 296 32.76 24.95 -5.93
CA VAL A 296 32.12 26.06 -5.22
C VAL A 296 33.12 27.18 -5.00
N CYS A 297 32.66 28.43 -5.15
CA CYS A 297 33.40 29.64 -4.84
C CYS A 297 32.82 30.28 -3.58
N ARG A 298 33.67 30.62 -2.60
CA ARG A 298 33.32 31.46 -1.45
C ARG A 298 34.23 32.67 -1.38
N GLU A 299 33.73 33.79 -0.88
CA GLU A 299 34.55 34.96 -0.59
C GLU A 299 35.09 34.88 0.83
N CYS A 300 36.41 34.96 1.00
CA CYS A 300 37.06 35.02 2.31
C CYS A 300 38.06 36.19 2.33
N HIS A 301 37.85 37.18 3.20
CA HIS A 301 38.65 38.40 3.26
C HIS A 301 38.83 39.12 1.90
N ARG A 302 37.76 39.20 1.10
CA ARG A 302 37.76 39.75 -0.27
C ARG A 302 38.65 38.99 -1.27
N GLN A 303 39.01 37.76 -0.95
CA GLN A 303 39.74 36.86 -1.84
C GLN A 303 38.85 35.63 -2.14
N PRO A 304 38.70 35.26 -3.42
CA PRO A 304 37.95 34.07 -3.78
C PRO A 304 38.70 32.81 -3.36
N GLN A 305 37.96 31.88 -2.78
CA GLN A 305 38.43 30.54 -2.44
C GLN A 305 37.55 29.50 -3.13
N PHE A 306 38.17 28.45 -3.64
CA PHE A 306 37.51 27.43 -4.44
C PHE A 306 37.64 26.06 -3.78
N LEU A 307 36.58 25.26 -3.91
CA LEU A 307 36.50 23.91 -3.36
C LEU A 307 35.94 22.94 -4.40
N LYS A 308 36.53 21.76 -4.52
CA LYS A 308 36.03 20.67 -5.37
C LYS A 308 34.66 20.19 -4.86
N ALA A 309 33.68 20.00 -5.75
CA ALA A 309 32.36 19.57 -5.31
C ALA A 309 32.37 18.16 -4.68
N GLU A 310 33.20 17.23 -5.14
CA GLU A 310 33.31 15.90 -4.52
C GLU A 310 33.82 15.93 -3.08
N VAL A 311 34.67 16.91 -2.73
CA VAL A 311 35.11 17.13 -1.35
C VAL A 311 33.95 17.70 -0.53
N LEU A 312 33.25 18.69 -1.08
CA LEU A 312 32.08 19.28 -0.44
C LEU A 312 30.98 18.24 -0.12
N PHE A 313 30.64 17.37 -1.07
CA PHE A 313 29.66 16.29 -0.86
C PHE A 313 30.17 15.21 0.12
N HIS A 314 31.49 15.03 0.24
CA HIS A 314 32.05 14.18 1.28
C HIS A 314 31.80 14.74 2.68
N TYR A 315 32.02 16.04 2.90
CA TYR A 315 31.68 16.70 4.17
C TYR A 315 30.19 16.65 4.48
N GLU A 316 29.33 16.84 3.47
CA GLU A 316 27.87 16.71 3.64
C GLU A 316 27.46 15.35 4.23
N HIS A 317 28.13 14.26 3.83
CA HIS A 317 27.81 12.92 4.31
C HIS A 317 27.96 12.77 5.84
N GLY A 318 28.86 13.53 6.45
CA GLY A 318 29.08 13.57 7.89
C GLY A 318 28.37 14.70 8.63
N SER A 319 27.63 15.56 7.92
CA SER A 319 27.06 16.80 8.45
C SER A 319 25.53 16.74 8.58
N ASN A 320 24.99 17.60 9.45
CA ASN A 320 23.55 17.89 9.51
C ASN A 320 23.10 18.94 8.47
N TYR A 321 24.04 19.53 7.73
CA TYR A 321 23.82 20.60 6.77
C TYR A 321 23.96 20.08 5.33
N ARG A 322 23.32 20.75 4.38
CA ARG A 322 23.30 20.29 2.97
C ARG A 322 23.85 21.31 1.99
N VAL A 323 24.37 20.79 0.89
CA VAL A 323 24.83 21.54 -0.27
C VAL A 323 23.65 22.24 -0.93
N ALA A 324 23.81 23.54 -1.20
CA ALA A 324 22.85 24.39 -1.91
C ALA A 324 21.44 24.44 -1.28
N ASP A 325 21.33 24.24 0.03
CA ASP A 325 20.11 24.50 0.80
C ASP A 325 20.29 25.70 1.77
N LYS A 326 19.27 25.97 2.60
CA LYS A 326 19.29 27.10 3.55
C LYS A 326 20.37 27.00 4.65
N THR A 327 20.99 25.85 4.80
CA THR A 327 22.05 25.56 5.78
C THR A 327 23.44 25.52 5.15
N PHE A 328 23.54 25.80 3.85
CA PHE A 328 24.78 25.65 3.10
C PHE A 328 25.97 26.44 3.68
N ASP A 329 25.74 27.66 4.16
CA ASP A 329 26.80 28.46 4.80
C ASP A 329 27.37 27.79 6.05
N LYS A 330 26.54 27.03 6.78
CA LYS A 330 27.00 26.28 7.95
C LYS A 330 27.82 25.07 7.54
N LEU A 331 27.44 24.38 6.45
CA LEU A 331 28.26 23.32 5.87
C LEU A 331 29.63 23.86 5.44
N LEU A 332 29.67 25.02 4.77
CA LEU A 332 30.92 25.66 4.35
C LEU A 332 31.83 26.05 5.53
N ALA A 333 31.27 26.28 6.71
CA ALA A 333 32.02 26.58 7.94
C ALA A 333 32.60 25.32 8.62
N GLU A 334 32.11 24.13 8.30
CA GLU A 334 32.64 22.85 8.82
C GLU A 334 33.83 22.32 8.02
N ILE A 335 34.07 22.87 6.83
CA ILE A 335 35.11 22.42 5.91
C ILE A 335 36.46 22.98 6.34
N SER A 336 37.48 22.13 6.38
CA SER A 336 38.85 22.55 6.68
C SER A 336 39.34 23.61 5.70
N ASP A 337 39.97 24.67 6.21
CA ASP A 337 40.56 25.72 5.37
C ASP A 337 41.68 25.18 4.44
N GLU A 338 42.29 24.04 4.78
CA GLU A 338 43.31 23.37 3.96
C GLU A 338 42.75 22.78 2.66
N ASP A 339 41.44 22.49 2.61
CA ASP A 339 40.78 21.95 1.42
C ASP A 339 40.45 23.02 0.37
N PHE A 340 40.50 24.30 0.77
CA PHE A 340 40.26 25.43 -0.13
C PHE A 340 41.53 25.85 -0.87
N VAL A 341 41.37 26.19 -2.16
CA VAL A 341 42.44 26.76 -2.99
C VAL A 341 42.12 28.20 -3.39
N ARG A 342 43.14 29.01 -3.64
CA ARG A 342 43.00 30.45 -3.99
C ARG A 342 42.94 30.72 -5.50
N TYR A 343 42.82 29.67 -6.32
CA TYR A 343 42.74 29.77 -7.77
C TYR A 343 41.57 28.92 -8.27
N GLN A 344 40.92 29.38 -9.34
CA GLN A 344 39.85 28.61 -9.97
C GLN A 344 40.42 27.30 -10.53
N LEU A 345 39.81 26.18 -10.14
CA LEU A 345 40.26 24.87 -10.58
C LEU A 345 39.92 24.69 -12.07
N PRO A 346 40.89 24.33 -12.94
CA PRO A 346 40.63 24.12 -14.35
C PRO A 346 39.73 22.90 -14.59
N GLY A 347 38.96 22.94 -15.68
CA GLY A 347 38.08 21.82 -16.06
C GLY A 347 36.87 21.63 -15.14
N ARG A 348 36.42 22.70 -14.45
CA ARG A 348 35.28 22.66 -13.53
C ARG A 348 34.37 23.87 -13.65
N ILE A 349 33.07 23.62 -13.67
CA ILE A 349 32.01 24.62 -13.65
C ILE A 349 31.86 25.17 -12.22
N ARG A 350 31.79 26.50 -12.11
CA ARG A 350 31.50 27.18 -10.85
C ARG A 350 30.01 27.15 -10.54
N CYS A 351 29.66 26.70 -9.34
CA CYS A 351 28.26 26.57 -8.91
C CYS A 351 27.53 27.92 -8.83
N ASP A 352 28.24 29.01 -8.52
CA ASP A 352 27.66 30.37 -8.51
C ASP A 352 27.37 30.89 -9.93
N GLU A 353 28.24 30.59 -10.90
CA GLU A 353 28.00 30.89 -12.33
C GLU A 353 26.84 30.05 -12.89
N LEU A 354 26.77 28.77 -12.51
CA LEU A 354 25.63 27.90 -12.86
C LEU A 354 24.33 28.44 -12.26
N ASN A 355 24.34 28.88 -10.99
CA ASN A 355 23.14 29.44 -10.36
C ASN A 355 22.69 30.71 -11.08
N TYR A 356 23.63 31.62 -11.39
CA TYR A 356 23.34 32.81 -12.18
C TYR A 356 22.73 32.45 -13.55
N PHE A 357 23.29 31.47 -14.25
CA PHE A 357 22.72 30.99 -15.51
C PHE A 357 21.27 30.48 -15.34
N ILE A 358 21.02 29.65 -14.33
CA ILE A 358 19.68 29.11 -14.04
C ILE A 358 18.69 30.22 -13.73
N GLU A 359 19.06 31.19 -12.89
CA GLU A 359 18.17 32.30 -12.49
C GLU A 359 17.85 33.26 -13.64
N GLN A 360 18.83 33.53 -14.52
CA GLN A 360 18.66 34.45 -15.65
C GLN A 360 17.94 33.81 -16.84
N GLN A 361 18.31 32.59 -17.22
CA GLN A 361 17.79 31.93 -18.41
C GLN A 361 16.56 31.07 -18.13
N LYS A 362 16.37 30.63 -16.87
CA LYS A 362 15.28 29.72 -16.43
C LYS A 362 15.00 28.59 -17.42
N PRO A 363 16.02 27.80 -17.81
CA PRO A 363 15.85 26.81 -18.86
C PRO A 363 14.88 25.71 -18.39
N ASP A 364 13.83 25.46 -19.17
CA ASP A 364 13.02 24.26 -18.99
C ASP A 364 13.75 23.08 -19.64
N ILE A 365 14.34 22.22 -18.83
CA ILE A 365 15.10 21.06 -19.33
C ILE A 365 14.21 19.99 -19.98
N ARG A 366 12.89 20.16 -19.96
CA ARG A 366 11.95 19.31 -20.69
C ARG A 366 11.70 19.84 -22.11
N SER A 367 12.07 21.08 -22.42
CA SER A 367 11.98 21.63 -23.77
C SER A 367 13.30 21.47 -24.53
N THR A 368 13.21 21.41 -25.86
CA THR A 368 14.38 21.34 -26.74
C THR A 368 15.27 22.56 -26.57
N GLU A 369 14.67 23.74 -26.43
CA GLU A 369 15.36 25.02 -26.28
C GLU A 369 16.09 25.10 -24.94
N GLY A 370 15.44 24.71 -23.84
CA GLY A 370 16.06 24.71 -22.52
C GLY A 370 17.18 23.69 -22.40
N LYS A 371 17.01 22.48 -22.96
CA LYS A 371 18.10 21.49 -23.07
C LYS A 371 19.28 22.05 -23.87
N ALA A 372 19.04 22.69 -25.02
CA ALA A 372 20.10 23.26 -25.85
C ALA A 372 20.86 24.40 -25.12
N ALA A 373 20.14 25.26 -24.40
CA ALA A 373 20.75 26.34 -23.62
C ALA A 373 21.68 25.79 -22.52
N LEU A 374 21.21 24.82 -21.73
CA LEU A 374 22.02 24.21 -20.67
C LEU A 374 23.18 23.38 -21.26
N ARG A 375 22.97 22.70 -22.40
CA ARG A 375 24.03 21.98 -23.11
C ARG A 375 25.20 22.89 -23.45
N LYS A 376 24.91 24.03 -24.09
CA LYS A 376 25.92 25.00 -24.48
C LYS A 376 26.73 25.51 -23.29
N PHE A 377 26.11 25.58 -22.11
CA PHE A 377 26.77 25.99 -20.87
C PHE A 377 27.72 24.91 -20.33
N ILE A 378 27.34 23.62 -20.37
CA ILE A 378 28.11 22.54 -19.73
C ILE A 378 29.09 21.80 -20.67
N GLU A 379 28.82 21.76 -21.97
CA GLU A 379 29.60 21.01 -22.98
C GLU A 379 31.10 21.35 -23.03
N PRO A 380 31.55 22.59 -22.74
CA PRO A 380 32.98 22.89 -22.67
C PRO A 380 33.74 22.14 -21.57
N ILE A 381 33.05 21.63 -20.55
CA ILE A 381 33.66 21.02 -19.35
C ILE A 381 33.26 19.56 -19.18
N ILE A 382 31.99 19.22 -19.41
CA ILE A 382 31.44 17.88 -19.16
C ILE A 382 31.49 17.06 -20.46
N PRO A 383 32.30 15.99 -20.53
CA PRO A 383 32.25 15.04 -21.62
C PRO A 383 30.87 14.37 -21.68
N GLU A 384 30.42 13.99 -22.88
CA GLU A 384 29.09 13.40 -23.07
C GLU A 384 27.95 14.27 -22.47
N ALA A 385 28.03 15.59 -22.62
CA ALA A 385 27.04 16.54 -22.08
C ALA A 385 25.58 16.18 -22.37
N GLN A 386 25.30 15.52 -23.50
CA GLN A 386 23.96 15.02 -23.82
C GLN A 386 23.47 13.99 -22.81
N ARG A 387 24.31 13.01 -22.45
CA ARG A 387 23.98 11.98 -21.45
C ARG A 387 23.73 12.60 -20.08
N PHE A 388 24.56 13.57 -19.67
CA PHE A 388 24.37 14.32 -18.44
C PHE A 388 22.99 15.00 -18.39
N LEU A 389 22.57 15.63 -19.50
CA LEU A 389 21.28 16.33 -19.60
C LEU A 389 20.10 15.38 -19.57
N ASP A 390 20.23 14.21 -20.20
CA ASP A 390 19.17 13.21 -20.21
C ASP A 390 19.00 12.60 -18.81
N GLU A 391 20.10 12.29 -18.11
CA GLU A 391 20.05 11.84 -16.71
C GLU A 391 19.50 12.91 -15.76
N LEU A 392 19.80 14.20 -15.99
CA LEU A 392 19.23 15.32 -15.22
C LEU A 392 17.73 15.49 -15.51
N ALA A 393 17.31 15.37 -16.77
CA ALA A 393 15.90 15.43 -17.16
C ALA A 393 15.09 14.28 -16.52
N ASP A 394 15.63 13.07 -16.56
CA ASP A 394 15.03 11.89 -15.93
C ASP A 394 15.00 11.98 -14.39
N PHE A 395 15.94 12.71 -13.79
CA PHE A 395 15.92 12.99 -12.35
C PHE A 395 14.81 13.98 -11.99
N MET A 396 14.64 15.04 -12.77
CA MET A 396 13.71 16.12 -12.48
C MET A 396 12.25 15.83 -12.85
N HIS A 397 12.01 14.84 -13.71
CA HIS A 397 10.66 14.48 -14.11
C HIS A 397 10.48 12.96 -14.20
N ILE A 398 9.41 12.47 -13.57
CA ILE A 398 8.98 11.07 -13.70
C ILE A 398 7.60 11.05 -14.32
N LYS A 399 7.48 10.38 -15.47
CA LYS A 399 6.19 10.19 -16.13
C LYS A 399 5.51 8.91 -15.61
N ALA A 400 4.56 9.08 -14.70
CA ALA A 400 3.74 7.96 -14.24
C ALA A 400 2.90 7.38 -15.39
N LYS A 401 2.83 6.05 -15.46
CA LYS A 401 2.04 5.31 -16.45
C LYS A 401 0.64 5.03 -15.90
N LEU A 402 -0.21 6.06 -15.83
CA LEU A 402 -1.60 5.95 -15.36
C LEU A 402 -2.48 5.14 -16.34
N PRO A 403 -3.57 4.50 -15.86
CA PRO A 403 -4.59 3.95 -16.75
C PRO A 403 -5.07 4.99 -17.77
N THR A 404 -5.30 4.55 -19.01
CA THR A 404 -5.72 5.45 -20.09
C THR A 404 -6.99 6.23 -19.72
N SER A 405 -7.06 7.49 -20.15
CA SER A 405 -8.28 8.29 -20.03
C SER A 405 -9.38 7.88 -21.01
N ASP A 406 -9.06 7.05 -22.01
CA ASP A 406 -10.01 6.49 -22.96
C ASP A 406 -10.76 5.30 -22.34
N LYS A 407 -11.83 5.62 -21.61
CA LYS A 407 -12.68 4.69 -20.84
C LYS A 407 -14.14 5.08 -20.99
N ASN A 408 -15.04 4.14 -20.76
CA ASN A 408 -16.46 4.42 -20.57
C ASN A 408 -16.67 4.87 -19.13
N TYR A 409 -16.92 6.18 -18.93
CA TYR A 409 -17.14 6.72 -17.59
C TYR A 409 -18.60 6.53 -17.18
N LEU A 410 -18.82 5.64 -16.23
CA LEU A 410 -20.14 5.31 -15.70
C LEU A 410 -20.45 6.20 -14.49
N PRO A 411 -21.65 6.82 -14.40
CA PRO A 411 -22.04 7.57 -13.23
C PRO A 411 -22.17 6.63 -12.02
N THR A 412 -21.65 7.08 -10.89
CA THR A 412 -21.75 6.41 -9.59
C THR A 412 -21.99 7.47 -8.53
N GLU A 413 -22.84 7.16 -7.55
CA GLU A 413 -23.04 8.04 -6.39
C GLU A 413 -21.72 8.08 -5.59
N PRO A 414 -21.08 9.25 -5.44
CA PRO A 414 -19.83 9.37 -4.70
C PRO A 414 -20.06 9.07 -3.22
N ILE A 415 -19.03 8.55 -2.55
CA ILE A 415 -19.09 8.28 -1.12
C ILE A 415 -18.84 9.58 -0.35
N GLU A 416 -19.92 10.20 0.12
CA GLU A 416 -19.89 11.49 0.80
C GLU A 416 -20.03 11.32 2.32
N ILE A 417 -18.90 11.18 3.01
CA ILE A 417 -18.82 11.19 4.47
C ILE A 417 -17.88 12.29 4.96
N SER A 418 -18.21 12.88 6.11
CA SER A 418 -17.52 14.07 6.65
C SER A 418 -16.62 13.71 7.83
N VAL A 419 -15.44 14.35 7.89
CA VAL A 419 -14.50 14.27 9.03
C VAL A 419 -15.10 14.73 10.36
N LYS A 420 -16.25 15.41 10.34
CA LYS A 420 -16.99 15.90 11.51
C LYS A 420 -17.97 14.86 12.08
N GLN A 421 -18.33 13.84 11.31
CA GLN A 421 -19.23 12.80 11.77
C GLN A 421 -18.52 11.90 12.80
N SER A 422 -19.32 11.34 13.72
CA SER A 422 -18.92 10.22 14.56
C SER A 422 -18.84 8.93 13.73
N ARG A 423 -18.21 7.90 14.30
CA ARG A 423 -18.12 6.57 13.70
C ARG A 423 -19.52 6.02 13.40
N GLU A 424 -20.44 6.12 14.35
CA GLU A 424 -21.81 5.61 14.24
C GLU A 424 -22.58 6.34 13.13
N GLN A 425 -22.49 7.67 13.07
CA GLN A 425 -23.10 8.46 11.99
C GLN A 425 -22.56 8.10 10.61
N ILE A 426 -21.27 7.75 10.51
CA ILE A 426 -20.67 7.29 9.25
C ILE A 426 -21.23 5.93 8.86
N ILE A 427 -21.26 4.97 9.80
CA ILE A 427 -21.82 3.64 9.55
C ILE A 427 -23.28 3.74 9.10
N ASP A 428 -24.09 4.57 9.76
CA ASP A 428 -25.50 4.79 9.40
C ASP A 428 -25.63 5.37 7.98
N SER A 429 -24.77 6.33 7.63
CA SER A 429 -24.75 6.94 6.30
C SER A 429 -24.38 5.91 5.23
N LEU A 430 -23.33 5.12 5.47
CA LEU A 430 -22.88 4.07 4.55
C LEU A 430 -23.95 2.97 4.41
N GLN A 431 -24.62 2.58 5.50
CA GLN A 431 -25.68 1.58 5.47
C GLN A 431 -26.83 1.98 4.53
N GLN A 432 -27.18 3.27 4.48
CA GLN A 432 -28.21 3.80 3.56
C GLN A 432 -27.78 3.76 2.10
N MET A 433 -26.47 3.85 1.82
CA MET A 433 -25.92 3.87 0.45
C MET A 433 -25.75 2.47 -0.16
N ARG A 434 -25.78 1.39 0.63
CA ARG A 434 -25.45 0.02 0.18
C ARG A 434 -26.23 -0.44 -1.05
N GLN A 435 -27.52 -0.08 -1.15
CA GLN A 435 -28.36 -0.53 -2.26
C GLN A 435 -27.94 0.08 -3.61
N ASN A 436 -27.34 1.27 -3.59
CA ASN A 436 -27.02 2.04 -4.80
C ASN A 436 -25.51 2.15 -5.06
N ASN A 437 -24.67 1.83 -4.08
CA ASN A 437 -23.22 1.87 -4.20
C ASN A 437 -22.59 0.51 -3.87
N PRO A 438 -22.18 -0.27 -4.90
CA PRO A 438 -21.58 -1.59 -4.71
C PRO A 438 -20.28 -1.58 -3.89
N THR A 439 -19.49 -0.51 -3.98
CA THR A 439 -18.25 -0.37 -3.18
C THR A 439 -18.58 -0.27 -1.69
N VAL A 440 -19.62 0.50 -1.36
CA VAL A 440 -20.10 0.60 0.02
C VAL A 440 -20.66 -0.74 0.49
N ASP A 441 -21.45 -1.45 -0.31
CA ASP A 441 -21.95 -2.77 0.11
C ASP A 441 -20.80 -3.75 0.38
N LEU A 442 -19.80 -3.84 -0.53
CA LEU A 442 -18.60 -4.66 -0.36
C LEU A 442 -17.79 -4.27 0.89
N ALA A 443 -17.82 -3.00 1.32
CA ALA A 443 -17.18 -2.58 2.56
C ALA A 443 -17.79 -3.23 3.80
N PHE A 444 -19.11 -3.49 3.84
CA PHE A 444 -19.73 -4.22 4.95
C PHE A 444 -19.31 -5.68 5.01
N TYR A 445 -19.06 -6.31 3.85
CA TYR A 445 -18.46 -7.64 3.79
C TYR A 445 -16.99 -7.61 4.24
N SER A 446 -16.21 -6.63 3.78
CA SER A 446 -14.81 -6.42 4.22
C SER A 446 -14.70 -6.14 5.72
N TYR A 447 -15.63 -5.37 6.25
CA TYR A 447 -15.79 -5.12 7.69
C TYR A 447 -16.33 -6.32 8.45
N ARG A 448 -16.91 -7.30 7.74
CA ARG A 448 -17.51 -8.54 8.25
C ARG A 448 -18.66 -8.30 9.21
N ASP A 449 -19.54 -7.38 8.87
CA ASP A 449 -20.80 -7.20 9.59
C ASP A 449 -21.77 -8.36 9.28
N MET A 450 -21.64 -9.44 10.04
CA MET A 450 -22.42 -10.66 9.84
C MET A 450 -23.87 -10.55 10.33
N GLU A 451 -24.25 -9.42 10.94
CA GLU A 451 -25.63 -9.14 11.30
C GLU A 451 -26.43 -8.62 10.10
N SER A 452 -25.81 -7.76 9.28
CA SER A 452 -26.49 -7.15 8.13
C SER A 452 -26.16 -7.83 6.79
N CYS A 453 -25.03 -8.53 6.69
CA CYS A 453 -24.61 -9.20 5.46
C CYS A 453 -25.17 -10.62 5.32
N LYS A 454 -25.23 -11.08 4.07
CA LYS A 454 -25.45 -12.49 3.74
C LYS A 454 -24.23 -13.31 4.15
N TRP A 455 -24.47 -14.54 4.62
CA TRP A 455 -23.42 -15.40 5.19
C TRP A 455 -22.70 -16.23 4.14
N GLU A 456 -23.35 -16.53 3.01
CA GLU A 456 -22.80 -17.39 1.95
C GLU A 456 -21.41 -16.92 1.46
N PRO A 457 -21.15 -15.61 1.26
CA PRO A 457 -19.81 -15.11 0.95
C PRO A 457 -18.75 -15.42 2.03
N PHE A 458 -19.10 -15.28 3.31
CA PHE A 458 -18.20 -15.58 4.43
C PHE A 458 -17.90 -17.07 4.50
N VAL A 459 -18.93 -17.92 4.34
CA VAL A 459 -18.77 -19.37 4.37
C VAL A 459 -17.90 -19.83 3.20
N LYS A 460 -18.15 -19.34 1.97
CA LYS A 460 -17.31 -19.67 0.81
C LYS A 460 -15.85 -19.30 1.06
N ALA A 461 -15.58 -18.09 1.55
CA ALA A 461 -14.23 -17.67 1.92
C ALA A 461 -13.61 -18.60 2.98
N ALA A 462 -14.36 -18.92 4.05
CA ALA A 462 -13.90 -19.77 5.14
C ALA A 462 -13.45 -21.15 4.66
N MET A 463 -14.23 -21.76 3.76
CA MET A 463 -14.03 -23.14 3.31
C MET A 463 -13.04 -23.30 2.16
N GLU A 464 -12.77 -22.25 1.36
CA GLU A 464 -11.98 -22.40 0.13
C GLU A 464 -10.64 -21.64 0.15
N ARG A 465 -10.49 -20.66 1.05
CA ARG A 465 -9.42 -19.65 0.98
C ARG A 465 -8.64 -19.51 2.28
N ASN A 466 -8.49 -20.62 3.00
CA ASN A 466 -7.75 -20.65 4.25
C ASN A 466 -6.69 -21.77 4.31
N PRO A 467 -5.65 -21.70 3.45
CA PRO A 467 -4.66 -22.76 3.34
C PRO A 467 -3.70 -22.85 4.54
N ALA A 468 -3.47 -21.76 5.30
CA ALA A 468 -2.59 -21.80 6.46
C ALA A 468 -3.14 -22.72 7.56
N SER A 469 -4.45 -22.64 7.81
CA SER A 469 -5.14 -23.50 8.78
C SER A 469 -5.03 -24.99 8.45
N ILE A 470 -5.16 -25.33 7.17
CA ILE A 470 -4.98 -26.69 6.65
C ILE A 470 -3.53 -27.16 6.86
N LYS A 471 -2.56 -26.32 6.47
CA LYS A 471 -1.14 -26.67 6.53
C LYS A 471 -0.67 -26.91 7.97
N ILE A 472 -1.08 -26.06 8.91
CA ILE A 472 -0.72 -26.22 10.32
C ILE A 472 -1.36 -27.48 10.91
N ALA A 473 -2.58 -27.80 10.50
CA ALA A 473 -3.29 -29.00 10.95
C ALA A 473 -2.77 -30.30 10.33
N GLU A 474 -1.99 -30.27 9.25
CA GLU A 474 -1.58 -31.43 8.43
C GLU A 474 -1.04 -32.62 9.26
N VAL A 475 -0.29 -32.35 10.33
CA VAL A 475 0.34 -33.37 11.18
C VAL A 475 -0.52 -33.89 12.33
N MET A 476 -1.72 -33.32 12.54
CA MET A 476 -2.63 -33.66 13.64
C MET A 476 -3.80 -34.52 13.16
N SER A 477 -4.25 -35.49 13.96
CA SER A 477 -5.52 -36.20 13.72
C SER A 477 -6.74 -35.32 14.02
N LEU A 478 -7.93 -35.69 13.55
CA LEU A 478 -9.15 -34.95 13.90
C LEU A 478 -9.44 -35.01 15.41
N GLU A 479 -9.09 -36.11 16.09
CA GLU A 479 -9.19 -36.23 17.54
C GLU A 479 -8.22 -35.30 18.29
N GLU A 480 -7.10 -34.92 17.66
CA GLU A 480 -6.11 -33.99 18.25
C GLU A 480 -6.46 -32.52 17.96
N ILE A 481 -7.04 -32.22 16.81
CA ILE A 481 -7.36 -30.84 16.40
C ILE A 481 -8.40 -30.20 17.32
N TYR A 482 -9.46 -30.93 17.69
CA TYR A 482 -10.52 -30.34 18.53
C TYR A 482 -10.00 -29.90 19.91
N PRO A 483 -9.29 -30.76 20.69
CA PRO A 483 -8.64 -30.33 21.93
C PRO A 483 -7.64 -29.19 21.75
N TRP A 484 -6.90 -29.16 20.63
CA TRP A 484 -5.98 -28.06 20.32
C TRP A 484 -6.71 -26.73 20.11
N LEU A 485 -7.86 -26.72 19.42
CA LEU A 485 -8.71 -25.53 19.28
C LEU A 485 -9.32 -25.09 20.61
N GLU A 486 -9.66 -26.03 21.50
CA GLU A 486 -10.16 -25.70 22.84
C GLU A 486 -9.09 -25.04 23.73
N GLN A 487 -7.79 -25.32 23.49
CA GLN A 487 -6.69 -24.69 24.23
C GLN A 487 -6.40 -23.25 23.79
N MET A 488 -6.84 -22.84 22.59
CA MET A 488 -6.69 -21.46 22.13
C MET A 488 -7.59 -20.51 22.93
N ASN A 489 -7.17 -19.26 23.06
CA ASN A 489 -8.00 -18.20 23.65
C ASN A 489 -9.36 -18.13 22.94
N ASN A 490 -10.43 -17.91 23.70
CA ASN A 490 -11.80 -17.94 23.19
C ASN A 490 -12.34 -16.55 22.88
N ASP A 491 -11.45 -15.68 22.39
CA ASP A 491 -11.73 -14.29 22.05
C ASP A 491 -11.47 -14.08 20.56
N SER A 492 -12.42 -13.47 19.87
CA SER A 492 -12.26 -13.07 18.47
C SER A 492 -11.43 -11.80 18.37
N ILE A 493 -10.65 -11.68 17.29
CA ILE A 493 -9.95 -10.44 16.95
C ILE A 493 -10.91 -9.35 16.43
N TYR A 494 -12.16 -9.71 16.13
CA TYR A 494 -13.21 -8.80 15.72
C TYR A 494 -14.23 -8.60 16.85
N ASP A 495 -14.65 -7.36 17.09
CA ASP A 495 -15.66 -7.06 18.11
C ASP A 495 -17.09 -7.41 17.65
N GLY A 496 -18.03 -7.46 18.60
CA GLY A 496 -19.45 -7.64 18.33
C GLY A 496 -19.76 -8.87 17.45
N LYS A 497 -20.69 -8.71 16.51
CA LYS A 497 -21.17 -9.71 15.55
C LYS A 497 -20.33 -9.77 14.26
N ARG A 498 -19.02 -9.61 14.40
CA ARG A 498 -18.05 -9.75 13.30
C ARG A 498 -17.21 -11.00 13.50
N LEU A 499 -16.66 -11.60 12.44
CA LEU A 499 -16.02 -12.92 12.55
C LEU A 499 -14.63 -12.97 11.91
N ALA A 500 -13.72 -13.67 12.57
CA ALA A 500 -12.43 -14.08 12.04
C ALA A 500 -12.57 -15.26 11.05
N GLN A 501 -11.68 -15.31 10.06
CA GLN A 501 -11.51 -16.41 9.13
C GLN A 501 -10.56 -17.48 9.71
N PRO A 502 -10.66 -18.76 9.26
CA PRO A 502 -9.82 -19.84 9.79
C PRO A 502 -8.31 -19.56 9.85
N ASP A 503 -7.73 -18.90 8.84
CA ASP A 503 -6.30 -18.57 8.85
C ASP A 503 -5.94 -17.54 9.92
N GLU A 504 -6.85 -16.62 10.25
CA GLU A 504 -6.62 -15.65 11.33
C GLU A 504 -6.67 -16.35 12.68
N VAL A 505 -7.60 -17.29 12.86
CA VAL A 505 -7.71 -18.08 14.09
C VAL A 505 -6.40 -18.82 14.38
N VAL A 506 -5.86 -19.49 13.36
CA VAL A 506 -4.63 -20.26 13.55
C VAL A 506 -3.39 -19.38 13.70
N ASN A 507 -3.28 -18.30 12.94
CA ASN A 507 -2.11 -17.42 12.99
C ASN A 507 -1.98 -16.68 14.32
N TYR A 508 -3.11 -16.24 14.87
CA TYR A 508 -3.15 -15.47 16.11
C TYR A 508 -3.45 -16.33 17.34
N LYS A 509 -3.65 -17.64 17.16
CA LYS A 509 -3.92 -18.63 18.21
C LYS A 509 -5.07 -18.21 19.14
N THR A 510 -6.08 -17.56 18.57
CA THR A 510 -7.27 -17.05 19.27
C THR A 510 -8.47 -17.04 18.33
N GLY A 511 -9.67 -17.28 18.87
CA GLY A 511 -10.90 -17.15 18.10
C GLY A 511 -12.13 -17.49 18.95
N ASP A 512 -13.26 -16.91 18.60
CA ASP A 512 -14.55 -17.29 19.15
C ASP A 512 -14.90 -18.75 18.79
N GLY A 513 -15.74 -19.40 19.59
CA GLY A 513 -16.17 -20.78 19.31
C GLY A 513 -16.80 -20.99 17.93
N LEU A 514 -17.47 -19.98 17.36
CA LEU A 514 -17.99 -20.09 15.99
C LEU A 514 -16.86 -20.07 14.94
N GLU A 515 -15.84 -19.27 15.16
CA GLU A 515 -14.68 -19.15 14.26
C GLU A 515 -13.83 -20.43 14.31
N LYS A 516 -13.65 -20.99 15.51
CA LYS A 516 -13.03 -22.32 15.71
C LYS A 516 -13.82 -23.43 15.02
N ALA A 517 -15.16 -23.37 15.06
CA ALA A 517 -16.01 -24.33 14.35
C ALA A 517 -15.82 -24.25 12.83
N PHE A 518 -15.72 -23.04 12.26
CA PHE A 518 -15.41 -22.87 10.84
C PHE A 518 -14.00 -23.35 10.48
N MET A 519 -13.02 -23.12 11.35
CA MET A 519 -11.66 -23.65 11.13
C MET A 519 -11.65 -25.18 11.11
N LEU A 520 -12.33 -25.83 12.07
CA LEU A 520 -12.45 -27.29 12.08
C LEU A 520 -13.24 -27.80 10.87
N ALA A 521 -14.30 -27.10 10.46
CA ALA A 521 -15.05 -27.44 9.25
C ALA A 521 -14.17 -27.38 8.00
N ASN A 522 -13.37 -26.32 7.84
CA ASN A 522 -12.42 -26.17 6.73
C ASN A 522 -11.45 -27.36 6.65
N ILE A 523 -10.87 -27.76 7.79
CA ILE A 523 -9.95 -28.90 7.85
C ILE A 523 -10.66 -30.23 7.53
N ILE A 524 -11.88 -30.45 8.05
CA ILE A 524 -12.66 -31.66 7.77
C ILE A 524 -12.99 -31.73 6.28
N SER A 525 -13.45 -30.62 5.69
CA SER A 525 -13.84 -30.56 4.28
C SER A 525 -12.66 -30.83 3.35
N GLU A 526 -11.46 -30.32 3.66
CA GLU A 526 -10.25 -30.60 2.87
C GLU A 526 -9.86 -32.08 2.95
N ARG A 527 -9.96 -32.69 4.14
CA ARG A 527 -9.58 -34.10 4.35
C ARG A 527 -10.61 -35.10 3.83
N ASN A 528 -11.88 -34.71 3.81
CA ASN A 528 -12.98 -35.55 3.36
C ASN A 528 -14.02 -34.71 2.58
N PRO A 529 -13.74 -34.39 1.29
CA PRO A 529 -14.59 -33.52 0.48
C PRO A 529 -16.03 -34.03 0.27
N GLU A 530 -16.24 -35.34 0.39
CA GLU A 530 -17.56 -35.98 0.22
C GLU A 530 -18.47 -35.84 1.45
N GLN A 531 -17.97 -35.28 2.55
CA GLN A 531 -18.69 -35.20 3.81
C GLN A 531 -19.50 -33.91 3.93
N ASP A 532 -20.80 -34.04 4.13
CA ASP A 532 -21.65 -32.92 4.52
C ASP A 532 -21.33 -32.45 5.94
N ILE A 533 -21.32 -31.13 6.13
CA ILE A 533 -21.03 -30.47 7.40
C ILE A 533 -22.19 -29.55 7.76
N GLU A 534 -22.60 -29.55 9.03
CA GLU A 534 -23.58 -28.61 9.58
C GLU A 534 -22.98 -27.84 10.76
N ILE A 535 -23.04 -26.51 10.73
CA ILE A 535 -22.71 -25.63 11.86
C ILE A 535 -24.01 -25.02 12.37
N ILE A 536 -24.31 -25.25 13.65
CA ILE A 536 -25.45 -24.67 14.35
C ILE A 536 -24.92 -23.73 15.42
N ALA A 537 -25.14 -22.43 15.25
CA ALA A 537 -24.96 -21.44 16.29
C ALA A 537 -26.31 -21.21 17.00
N ASP A 538 -26.37 -21.48 18.30
CA ASP A 538 -27.48 -21.18 19.18
C ASP A 538 -26.97 -20.35 20.36
N LYS A 539 -26.96 -19.03 20.18
CA LYS A 539 -26.48 -18.02 21.12
C LYS A 539 -25.06 -18.27 21.57
N LYS A 540 -24.91 -18.91 22.73
CA LYS A 540 -23.62 -19.16 23.40
C LYS A 540 -23.02 -20.52 23.06
N GLN A 541 -23.76 -21.36 22.34
CA GLN A 541 -23.32 -22.69 21.95
C GLN A 541 -23.20 -22.77 20.44
N VAL A 542 -22.11 -23.37 19.98
CA VAL A 542 -21.91 -23.72 18.59
C VAL A 542 -21.71 -25.22 18.50
N ILE A 543 -22.43 -25.87 17.59
CA ILE A 543 -22.32 -27.30 17.34
C ILE A 543 -21.89 -27.48 15.89
N LEU A 544 -20.75 -28.12 15.68
CA LEU A 544 -20.29 -28.59 14.37
C LEU A 544 -20.62 -30.08 14.26
N LYS A 545 -21.39 -30.46 13.25
CA LYS A 545 -21.74 -31.83 12.93
C LYS A 545 -21.10 -32.26 11.62
N GLY A 546 -20.48 -33.42 11.66
CA GLY A 546 -20.04 -34.19 10.50
C GLY A 546 -20.23 -35.67 10.81
N GLN A 547 -19.20 -36.49 10.63
CA GLN A 547 -19.19 -37.85 11.19
C GLN A 547 -19.25 -37.86 12.72
N ASN A 548 -18.57 -36.89 13.35
CA ASN A 548 -18.60 -36.63 14.78
C ASN A 548 -19.32 -35.30 15.06
N GLU A 549 -19.67 -35.09 16.34
CA GLU A 549 -20.24 -33.83 16.82
C GLU A 549 -19.23 -33.14 17.74
N TYR A 550 -18.97 -31.86 17.47
CA TYR A 550 -18.04 -31.02 18.24
C TYR A 550 -18.78 -29.80 18.78
N ARG A 551 -18.47 -29.38 20.01
CA ARG A 551 -19.18 -28.30 20.70
C ARG A 551 -18.23 -27.20 21.11
N PHE A 552 -18.58 -25.96 20.81
CA PHE A 552 -17.80 -24.79 21.20
C PHE A 552 -18.67 -23.78 21.94
N LYS A 553 -18.03 -22.93 22.76
CA LYS A 553 -18.69 -21.80 23.41
C LYS A 553 -18.44 -20.53 22.62
N SER A 554 -19.51 -19.81 22.30
CA SER A 554 -19.45 -18.55 21.56
C SER A 554 -19.93 -17.38 22.40
N SER A 555 -19.34 -16.22 22.16
CA SER A 555 -19.72 -14.91 22.68
C SER A 555 -20.51 -14.09 21.65
N LYS A 556 -20.51 -14.50 20.37
CA LYS A 556 -21.09 -13.76 19.24
C LYS A 556 -22.62 -13.71 19.25
N ASN A 557 -23.26 -14.63 19.99
CA ASN A 557 -24.69 -14.66 20.22
C ASN A 557 -25.53 -14.71 18.93
N PHE A 558 -25.11 -15.55 17.97
CA PHE A 558 -25.85 -15.82 16.74
C PHE A 558 -26.84 -16.97 16.93
N GLU A 559 -27.97 -16.88 16.21
CA GLU A 559 -28.90 -17.97 15.97
C GLU A 559 -28.87 -18.22 14.46
N LYS A 560 -28.17 -19.28 14.04
CA LYS A 560 -27.97 -19.64 12.63
C LYS A 560 -27.76 -21.14 12.49
N ARG A 561 -28.27 -21.71 11.40
CA ARG A 561 -27.92 -23.03 10.91
C ARG A 561 -27.33 -22.93 9.51
N ILE A 562 -26.12 -23.46 9.35
CA ILE A 562 -25.33 -23.43 8.13
C ILE A 562 -25.07 -24.87 7.71
N SER A 563 -25.54 -25.26 6.53
CA SER A 563 -25.23 -26.56 5.94
C SER A 563 -24.30 -26.36 4.75
N ILE A 564 -23.19 -27.08 4.76
CA ILE A 564 -22.16 -27.10 3.72
C ILE A 564 -22.19 -28.51 3.12
N CYS A 565 -22.73 -28.62 1.91
CA CYS A 565 -22.86 -29.89 1.22
C CYS A 565 -21.57 -30.24 0.47
N SER A 566 -21.33 -31.54 0.25
CA SER A 566 -20.20 -32.05 -0.52
C SER A 566 -20.16 -31.56 -1.98
N ASP A 567 -21.31 -31.18 -2.55
CA ASP A 567 -21.40 -30.58 -3.89
C ASP A 567 -21.03 -29.07 -3.91
N GLY A 568 -20.51 -28.55 -2.80
CA GLY A 568 -20.10 -27.16 -2.61
C GLY A 568 -21.27 -26.20 -2.36
N LYS A 569 -22.53 -26.67 -2.34
CA LYS A 569 -23.66 -25.81 -2.02
C LYS A 569 -23.69 -25.49 -0.53
N THR A 570 -23.80 -24.21 -0.24
CA THR A 570 -24.03 -23.72 1.12
C THR A 570 -25.47 -23.25 1.26
N THR A 571 -26.14 -23.67 2.33
CA THR A 571 -27.43 -23.10 2.75
C THR A 571 -27.31 -22.52 4.14
N VAL A 572 -27.92 -21.35 4.35
CA VAL A 572 -27.94 -20.65 5.63
C VAL A 572 -29.39 -20.35 5.99
N SER A 573 -29.78 -20.70 7.21
CA SER A 573 -31.11 -20.46 7.76
C SER A 573 -30.99 -19.87 9.17
N ASP A 574 -32.02 -19.14 9.58
CA ASP A 574 -32.16 -18.57 10.92
C ASP A 574 -32.56 -19.65 11.94
#